data_AF-A0A520Q7I3-F1
#
_entry.id   AF-A0A520Q7I3-F1
#
_cell.length_a   1.000
_cell.length_b   1.000
_cell.length_c   1.000
_cell.angle_alpha   90.00
_cell.angle_beta   90.00
_cell.angle_gamma   90.00
#
_symmetry.space_group_name_H-M   'P 1'
#
loop_
_entity.id
_entity.type
_entity.pdbx_description
1 polymer ?
#
loop_
_entity_poly.entity_id
_entity_poly.type
_entity_poly.pdbx_seq_one_letter_code
_entity_poly.pdbx_strand_id
1 'polypeptide(L)'
;MLLLTILLHVAPPPSGVPEQPVRFNEGARVLSLNIRLERHPEGTRLVPVLPSPTLPDWFQAAPCQALERLEDAGQRQPNQEWNIAAEVLMDRGRPVLLLTRDALRSGHQTSEFGTQEPPEETTLDTEESEADEIAARLRAAAGTLLRAGTTTTAPLPDDVSRSARVVERQGRLVLCDKGSPRFVPEGAGQVGVVHPVLPCRIRTAMSRVVARQGEGVRVRVTGRIHRYRGIDWLRPDRFQVVRVDR
;
A
#
# COMPACT_ATOMS: atom_id res chain seq x y z
N MET A 1 11.43 66.26 10.28
CA MET A 1 11.27 65.20 9.27
C MET A 1 11.54 63.86 9.94
N LEU A 2 10.68 62.86 9.76
CA LEU A 2 10.98 61.49 10.16
C LEU A 2 11.81 60.81 9.05
N LEU A 3 12.73 59.94 9.44
CA LEU A 3 13.29 58.90 8.57
C LEU A 3 13.29 57.59 9.37
N LEU A 4 12.48 56.65 8.90
CA LEU A 4 12.13 55.42 9.60
C LEU A 4 12.97 54.27 9.06
N THR A 5 13.92 53.76 9.86
CA THR A 5 14.79 52.65 9.46
C THR A 5 14.05 51.32 9.57
N ILE A 6 13.42 50.85 8.49
CA ILE A 6 12.83 49.51 8.43
C ILE A 6 13.92 48.49 8.09
N LEU A 7 14.27 47.63 9.05
CA LEU A 7 15.00 46.39 8.74
C LEU A 7 14.06 45.45 7.97
N LEU A 8 14.31 45.28 6.68
CA LEU A 8 13.77 44.17 5.90
C LEU A 8 14.39 42.86 6.40
N HIS A 9 13.63 42.13 7.23
CA HIS A 9 13.91 40.72 7.49
C HIS A 9 13.74 39.96 6.16
N VAL A 10 14.86 39.51 5.59
CA VAL A 10 14.86 38.56 4.48
C VAL A 10 14.41 37.20 5.03
N ALA A 11 13.11 36.94 4.99
CA ALA A 11 12.59 35.60 5.23
C ALA A 11 13.11 34.67 4.12
N PRO A 12 13.68 33.49 4.43
CA PRO A 12 14.00 32.51 3.41
C PRO A 12 12.70 32.02 2.74
N PRO A 13 12.74 31.61 1.46
CA PRO A 13 11.56 31.10 0.77
C PRO A 13 11.05 29.84 1.47
N PRO A 14 9.71 29.61 1.50
CA PRO A 14 9.16 28.40 2.10
C PRO A 14 9.67 27.18 1.32
N SER A 15 10.47 26.34 1.99
CA SER A 15 10.93 25.09 1.38
C SER A 15 9.69 24.25 1.02
N GLY A 16 9.63 23.71 -0.19
CA GLY A 16 8.49 22.93 -0.68
C GLY A 16 8.28 21.58 0.03
N VAL A 17 9.01 21.31 1.12
CA VAL A 17 8.79 20.14 1.98
C VAL A 17 7.53 20.41 2.82
N PRO A 18 6.47 19.59 2.72
CA PRO A 18 5.31 19.74 3.59
C PRO A 18 5.74 19.46 5.04
N GLU A 19 5.53 20.42 5.93
CA GLU A 19 5.84 20.31 7.37
C GLU A 19 5.02 19.24 8.10
N GLN A 20 4.04 18.62 7.43
CA GLN A 20 3.15 17.62 7.99
C GLN A 20 3.40 16.24 7.35
N PRO A 21 3.39 15.15 8.12
CA PRO A 21 3.47 13.78 7.59
C PRO A 21 2.39 13.53 6.53
N VAL A 22 2.72 12.79 5.46
CA VAL A 22 1.74 12.46 4.43
C VAL A 22 0.61 11.64 5.02
N ARG A 23 -0.63 12.13 4.85
CA ARG A 23 -1.83 11.39 5.23
C ARG A 23 -2.09 10.31 4.19
N PHE A 24 -1.80 9.07 4.57
CA PHE A 24 -2.14 7.90 3.76
C PHE A 24 -3.66 7.67 3.73
N ASN A 25 -4.20 7.62 2.52
CA ASN A 25 -5.57 7.21 2.28
C ASN A 25 -5.62 5.70 1.99
N GLU A 26 -6.62 5.00 2.52
CA GLU A 26 -6.83 3.59 2.20
C GLU A 26 -7.24 3.44 0.72
N GLY A 27 -6.61 2.49 0.02
CA GLY A 27 -6.74 2.32 -1.43
C GLY A 27 -5.79 3.18 -2.26
N ALA A 28 -5.01 4.08 -1.66
CA ALA A 28 -3.96 4.82 -2.37
C ALA A 28 -2.91 3.86 -2.93
N ARG A 29 -2.35 4.17 -4.10
CA ARG A 29 -1.30 3.37 -4.74
C ARG A 29 0.06 4.01 -4.56
N VAL A 30 0.98 3.25 -3.98
CA VAL A 30 2.43 3.48 -4.08
C VAL A 30 2.87 2.86 -5.40
N LEU A 31 3.29 3.69 -6.37
CA LEU A 31 3.71 3.21 -7.69
C LEU A 31 5.17 2.75 -7.71
N SER A 32 6.01 3.35 -6.87
CA SER A 32 7.44 3.09 -6.76
C SER A 32 7.91 3.53 -5.37
N LEU A 33 8.55 2.64 -4.63
CA LEU A 33 9.22 2.91 -3.36
C LEU A 33 10.41 1.96 -3.23
N ASN A 34 11.61 2.50 -3.02
CA ASN A 34 12.79 1.68 -2.75
C ASN A 34 12.81 1.30 -1.27
N ILE A 35 12.81 0.00 -0.97
CA ILE A 35 12.80 -0.52 0.39
C ILE A 35 13.93 -1.53 0.64
N ARG A 36 14.30 -1.67 1.91
CA ARG A 36 14.98 -2.85 2.46
C ARG A 36 14.00 -3.66 3.30
N LEU A 37 14.29 -4.95 3.44
CA LEU A 37 13.48 -5.89 4.20
C LEU A 37 14.07 -6.11 5.59
N GLU A 38 13.28 -5.84 6.62
CA GLU A 38 13.63 -6.19 7.99
C GLU A 38 12.65 -7.21 8.57
N ARG A 39 13.18 -8.25 9.21
CA ARG A 39 12.37 -9.24 9.94
C ARG A 39 12.06 -8.72 11.34
N HIS A 40 10.78 -8.63 11.69
CA HIS A 40 10.31 -8.29 13.03
C HIS A 40 9.41 -9.40 13.59
N PRO A 41 9.29 -9.60 14.93
CA PRO A 41 8.39 -10.62 15.50
C PRO A 41 6.90 -10.45 15.15
N GLU A 42 6.50 -9.27 14.68
CA GLU A 42 5.12 -8.97 14.24
C GLU A 42 4.90 -9.24 12.74
N GLY A 43 5.95 -9.47 11.96
CA GLY A 43 5.93 -9.66 10.52
C GLY A 43 7.10 -8.97 9.82
N THR A 44 7.08 -8.93 8.49
CA THR A 44 8.11 -8.25 7.70
C THR A 44 7.84 -6.75 7.63
N ARG A 45 8.88 -5.96 7.91
CA ARG A 45 8.91 -4.52 7.75
C ARG A 45 9.50 -4.14 6.40
N LEU A 46 8.92 -3.13 5.78
CA LEU A 46 9.40 -2.50 4.56
C LEU A 46 9.97 -1.14 4.97
N VAL A 47 11.29 -1.02 5.00
CA VAL A 47 12.02 0.18 5.45
C VAL A 47 12.41 0.98 4.21
N PRO A 48 11.92 2.22 4.01
CA PRO A 48 12.36 3.07 2.91
C PRO A 48 13.88 3.25 2.93
N VAL A 49 14.53 3.11 1.77
CA VAL A 49 15.99 3.27 1.63
C VAL A 49 16.43 4.70 1.95
N LEU A 50 15.63 5.68 1.52
CA LEU A 50 15.88 7.10 1.77
C LEU A 50 14.97 7.58 2.91
N PRO A 51 15.53 8.23 3.95
CA PRO A 51 14.71 8.85 4.98
C PRO A 51 13.89 9.99 4.35
N SER A 52 12.62 10.07 4.69
CA SER A 52 11.73 11.13 4.24
C SER A 52 10.94 11.67 5.43
N PRO A 53 10.87 12.99 5.65
CA PRO A 53 10.04 13.58 6.71
C PRO A 53 8.53 13.32 6.50
N THR A 54 8.14 12.89 5.30
CA THR A 54 6.74 12.63 4.94
C THR A 54 6.33 11.17 5.07
N LEU A 55 7.28 10.24 5.14
CA LEU A 55 7.02 8.80 5.23
C LEU A 55 7.34 8.27 6.63
N PRO A 56 6.64 7.24 7.13
CA PRO A 56 7.08 6.46 8.29
C PRO A 56 8.45 5.80 8.02
N ASP A 57 9.26 5.66 9.07
CA ASP A 57 10.55 4.94 9.03
C ASP A 57 10.40 3.49 8.54
N TRP A 58 9.23 2.90 8.70
CA TRP A 58 8.90 1.58 8.18
C TRP A 58 7.39 1.40 8.00
N PHE A 59 7.03 0.52 7.06
CA PHE A 59 5.66 0.04 6.88
C PHE A 59 5.55 -1.43 7.26
N GLN A 60 4.43 -1.82 7.86
CA GLN A 60 4.08 -3.23 7.97
C GLN A 60 3.69 -3.75 6.58
N ALA A 61 4.26 -4.87 6.14
CA ALA A 61 3.77 -5.56 4.95
C ALA A 61 2.49 -6.34 5.26
N ALA A 62 1.48 -6.27 4.39
CA ALA A 62 0.28 -7.08 4.48
C ALA A 62 0.53 -8.50 3.90
N PRO A 63 0.06 -9.57 4.57
CA PRO A 63 0.18 -10.94 4.08
C PRO A 63 -0.37 -11.11 2.64
N CYS A 64 0.52 -11.42 1.69
CA CYS A 64 0.16 -11.70 0.31
C CYS A 64 1.27 -12.49 -0.41
N GLN A 65 0.95 -13.08 -1.56
CA GLN A 65 1.90 -13.90 -2.32
C GLN A 65 3.09 -13.09 -2.86
N ALA A 66 2.91 -11.79 -3.13
CA ALA A 66 4.01 -10.90 -3.51
C ALA A 66 5.00 -10.69 -2.36
N LEU A 67 4.52 -10.59 -1.11
CA LEU A 67 5.37 -10.54 0.08
C LEU A 67 6.13 -11.86 0.28
N GLU A 68 5.48 -13.00 0.11
CA GLU A 68 6.12 -14.33 0.22
C GLU A 68 7.31 -14.45 -0.75
N ARG A 69 7.12 -14.06 -2.02
CA ARG A 69 8.20 -14.03 -3.03
C ARG A 69 9.33 -13.04 -2.67
N LEU A 70 8.97 -11.87 -2.13
CA LEU A 70 9.92 -10.84 -1.72
C LEU A 70 10.76 -11.30 -0.51
N GLU A 71 10.15 -11.95 0.47
CA GLU A 71 10.83 -12.55 1.62
C GLU A 71 11.76 -13.70 1.20
N ASP A 72 11.36 -14.53 0.24
CA ASP A 72 12.19 -15.60 -0.32
C ASP A 72 13.37 -15.06 -1.13
N ALA A 73 13.18 -13.97 -1.87
CA ALA A 73 14.26 -13.29 -2.59
C ALA A 73 15.22 -12.58 -1.62
N GLY A 74 14.69 -11.87 -0.61
CA GLY A 74 15.47 -11.22 0.44
C GLY A 74 16.29 -12.19 1.29
N GLN A 75 15.83 -13.43 1.48
CA GLN A 75 16.64 -14.48 2.13
C GLN A 75 17.89 -14.85 1.33
N ARG A 76 17.84 -14.76 0.01
CA ARG A 76 18.98 -15.04 -0.88
C ARG A 76 19.90 -13.82 -1.02
N GLN A 77 19.35 -12.62 -0.85
CA GLN A 77 20.06 -11.34 -1.01
C GLN A 77 19.65 -10.37 0.12
N PRO A 78 20.18 -10.55 1.35
CA PRO A 78 19.69 -9.83 2.54
C PRO A 78 19.93 -8.31 2.51
N ASN A 79 20.95 -7.86 1.77
CA ASN A 79 21.29 -6.45 1.63
C ASN A 79 20.72 -5.82 0.34
N GLN A 80 19.89 -6.55 -0.42
CA GLN A 80 19.32 -6.05 -1.67
C GLN A 80 18.24 -5.01 -1.41
N GLU A 81 18.27 -3.95 -2.22
CA GLU A 81 17.22 -2.95 -2.28
C GLU A 81 16.18 -3.32 -3.36
N TRP A 82 14.92 -3.19 -3.00
CA TRP A 82 13.78 -3.61 -3.80
C TRP A 82 12.94 -2.40 -4.16
N ASN A 83 12.71 -2.19 -5.45
CA ASN A 83 11.71 -1.22 -5.90
C ASN A 83 10.33 -1.89 -5.88
N ILE A 84 9.43 -1.37 -5.04
CA ILE A 84 8.11 -1.94 -4.81
C ILE A 84 6.97 -1.02 -5.26
N ALA A 85 5.87 -1.65 -5.67
CA ALA A 85 4.55 -1.05 -5.84
C ALA A 85 3.58 -1.68 -4.81
N ALA A 86 2.65 -0.89 -4.29
CA ALA A 86 1.75 -1.36 -3.25
C ALA A 86 0.41 -0.61 -3.27
N GLU A 87 -0.61 -1.24 -2.72
CA GLU A 87 -1.82 -0.57 -2.26
C GLU A 87 -1.72 -0.31 -0.75
N VAL A 88 -2.07 0.90 -0.32
CA VAL A 88 -2.06 1.26 1.09
C VAL A 88 -3.36 0.84 1.74
N LEU A 89 -3.26 -0.06 2.72
CA LEU A 89 -4.34 -0.42 3.65
C LEU A 89 -4.16 0.36 4.96
N MET A 90 -5.26 0.60 5.70
CA MET A 90 -5.19 1.33 6.97
C MET A 90 -5.66 0.47 8.14
N ASP A 91 -4.76 -0.01 8.98
CA ASP A 91 -5.12 -0.82 10.16
C ASP A 91 -4.82 -0.08 11.46
N ARG A 92 -5.83 0.04 12.34
CA ARG A 92 -5.72 0.74 13.64
C ARG A 92 -5.13 2.16 13.53
N GLY A 93 -5.32 2.82 12.39
CA GLY A 93 -4.80 4.17 12.10
C GLY A 93 -3.39 4.22 11.52
N ARG A 94 -2.73 3.07 11.27
CA ARG A 94 -1.39 2.99 10.67
C ARG A 94 -1.47 2.49 9.22
N PRO A 95 -0.61 2.98 8.31
CA PRO A 95 -0.51 2.45 6.95
C PRO A 95 0.14 1.07 6.95
N VAL A 96 -0.41 0.17 6.14
CA VAL A 96 0.09 -1.19 5.89
C VAL A 96 0.13 -1.38 4.37
N LEU A 97 1.25 -1.86 3.82
CA LEU A 97 1.42 -1.99 2.38
C LEU A 97 1.06 -3.40 1.90
N LEU A 98 0.06 -3.49 1.02
CA LEU A 98 -0.28 -4.69 0.26
C LEU A 98 0.45 -4.65 -1.08
N LEU A 99 1.51 -5.44 -1.21
CA LEU A 99 2.33 -5.49 -2.42
C LEU A 99 1.52 -5.99 -3.62
N THR A 100 1.65 -5.29 -4.76
CA THR A 100 1.03 -5.68 -6.04
C THR A 100 1.95 -6.61 -6.84
N ARG A 101 1.48 -7.16 -7.97
CA ARG A 101 2.24 -8.15 -8.75
C ARG A 101 3.48 -7.55 -9.42
N ASP A 102 3.42 -6.28 -9.79
CA ASP A 102 4.46 -5.55 -10.53
C ASP A 102 5.59 -5.02 -9.61
N ALA A 103 5.45 -5.27 -8.31
CA ALA A 103 6.18 -4.67 -7.21
C ALA A 103 7.58 -5.25 -6.93
N LEU A 104 8.19 -5.97 -7.85
CA LEU A 104 9.45 -6.68 -7.60
C LEU A 104 10.44 -6.43 -8.73
N ARG A 105 11.13 -5.30 -8.64
CA ARG A 105 12.34 -5.02 -9.43
C ARG A 105 13.52 -4.90 -8.47
N SER A 106 14.54 -5.74 -8.64
CA SER A 106 15.83 -5.55 -7.98
C SER A 106 16.50 -4.30 -8.57
N GLY A 107 17.04 -3.43 -7.71
CA GLY A 107 17.69 -2.18 -8.11
C GLY A 107 19.07 -2.34 -8.77
N HIS A 108 19.23 -3.29 -9.70
CA HIS A 108 20.49 -3.53 -10.40
C HIS A 108 20.32 -3.38 -11.91
N GLN A 109 20.32 -2.13 -12.38
CA GLN A 109 20.69 -1.79 -13.75
C GLN A 109 22.03 -1.03 -13.70
N THR A 110 23.11 -1.78 -13.88
CA THR A 110 24.38 -1.23 -14.36
C THR A 110 24.15 -0.79 -15.81
N SER A 111 24.04 0.52 -16.05
CA SER A 111 23.94 1.05 -17.41
C SER A 111 25.27 0.89 -18.14
N GLU A 112 25.33 -0.10 -19.04
CA GLU A 112 26.26 -0.03 -20.17
C GLU A 112 25.72 1.01 -21.16
N PHE A 113 26.50 2.08 -21.37
CA PHE A 113 26.10 3.18 -22.26
C PHE A 113 26.30 2.79 -23.73
N GLY A 114 25.22 2.90 -24.53
CA GLY A 114 25.22 2.72 -25.98
C GLY A 114 24.41 3.81 -26.71
N THR A 115 25.08 4.94 -26.96
CA THR A 115 24.99 5.75 -28.20
C THR A 115 23.65 6.39 -28.68
N GLN A 116 23.63 7.74 -28.61
CA GLN A 116 22.98 8.74 -29.50
C GLN A 116 21.49 9.15 -29.37
N GLU A 117 21.16 10.28 -30.02
CA GLU A 117 20.16 11.31 -29.63
C GLU A 117 19.04 11.60 -30.67
N PRO A 118 17.96 12.34 -30.29
CA PRO A 118 16.72 12.57 -31.07
C PRO A 118 16.69 13.90 -31.87
N PRO A 119 15.57 14.23 -32.56
CA PRO A 119 14.53 15.14 -32.02
C PRO A 119 13.10 14.53 -32.16
N GLU A 120 11.91 15.18 -32.08
CA GLU A 120 11.50 16.61 -32.12
C GLU A 120 10.13 16.84 -31.38
N GLU A 121 9.33 17.85 -31.78
CA GLU A 121 8.14 18.42 -31.07
C GLU A 121 6.80 18.23 -31.87
N THR A 122 5.57 18.71 -31.53
CA THR A 122 5.10 19.95 -30.84
C THR A 122 3.62 19.91 -30.35
N THR A 123 3.36 20.51 -29.17
CA THR A 123 2.15 21.16 -28.54
C THR A 123 0.68 20.70 -28.75
N LEU A 124 -0.11 20.78 -27.66
CA LEU A 124 -1.33 21.64 -27.55
C LEU A 124 -1.86 21.72 -26.08
N ASP A 125 -1.50 22.79 -25.36
CA ASP A 125 -1.97 23.09 -23.99
C ASP A 125 -3.39 23.71 -23.95
N THR A 126 -4.08 23.62 -22.80
CA THR A 126 -4.67 24.78 -22.07
C THR A 126 -5.31 24.35 -20.73
N GLU A 127 -5.88 23.13 -20.63
CA GLU A 127 -6.42 22.60 -19.36
C GLU A 127 -5.33 22.09 -18.39
N GLU A 128 -4.08 22.06 -18.83
CA GLU A 128 -2.91 21.61 -18.05
C GLU A 128 -2.53 22.56 -16.89
N SER A 129 -2.85 23.86 -16.97
CA SER A 129 -2.25 24.92 -16.15
C SER A 129 -2.34 24.73 -14.62
N GLU A 130 -3.49 24.30 -14.07
CA GLU A 130 -3.61 24.05 -12.61
C GLU A 130 -2.97 22.72 -12.18
N ALA A 131 -3.04 21.70 -13.06
CA ALA A 131 -2.36 20.43 -12.83
C ALA A 131 -0.83 20.59 -12.91
N ASP A 132 -0.35 21.47 -13.79
CA ASP A 132 1.06 21.80 -13.95
C ASP A 132 1.61 22.73 -12.89
N GLU A 133 0.82 23.61 -12.26
CA GLU A 133 1.31 24.32 -11.07
C GLU A 133 1.55 23.32 -9.91
N ILE A 134 0.63 22.37 -9.72
CA ILE A 134 0.77 21.31 -8.73
C ILE A 134 1.93 20.36 -9.10
N ALA A 135 2.03 19.96 -10.37
CA ALA A 135 3.10 19.08 -10.85
C ALA A 135 4.46 19.78 -10.88
N ALA A 136 4.55 21.09 -11.16
CA ALA A 136 5.77 21.88 -11.04
C ALA A 136 6.22 21.98 -9.58
N ARG A 137 5.28 22.17 -8.63
CA ARG A 137 5.60 22.14 -7.19
C ARG A 137 6.07 20.76 -6.73
N LEU A 138 5.49 19.67 -7.28
CA LEU A 138 5.97 18.30 -7.03
C LEU A 138 7.33 18.01 -7.69
N ARG A 139 7.56 18.47 -8.92
CA ARG A 139 8.86 18.37 -9.64
C ARG A 139 9.97 19.17 -8.94
N ALA A 140 9.64 20.36 -8.40
CA ALA A 140 10.57 21.17 -7.63
C ALA A 140 10.91 20.56 -6.25
N ALA A 141 9.98 19.84 -5.63
CA ALA A 141 10.23 19.07 -4.41
C ALA A 141 10.99 17.74 -4.67
N ALA A 142 10.84 17.16 -5.86
CA ALA A 142 11.47 15.92 -6.29
C ALA A 142 12.67 16.18 -7.24
N GLY A 143 13.67 16.89 -6.73
CA GLY A 143 14.89 17.20 -7.47
C GLY A 143 15.63 15.94 -7.96
N THR A 144 15.66 15.76 -9.29
CA THR A 144 16.49 14.79 -10.04
C THR A 144 16.40 13.33 -9.59
N LEU A 145 15.47 12.59 -10.19
CA LEU A 145 15.75 11.38 -11.00
C LEU A 145 14.42 10.74 -11.44
N LEU A 146 14.13 10.75 -12.75
CA LEU A 146 13.42 9.69 -13.51
C LEU A 146 13.26 10.15 -14.96
N ARG A 147 14.05 9.55 -15.87
CA ARG A 147 13.95 9.76 -17.32
C ARG A 147 12.81 8.87 -17.83
N ALA A 148 11.84 9.45 -18.53
CA ALA A 148 10.78 8.67 -19.16
C ALA A 148 11.29 7.90 -20.39
N GLY A 149 10.78 6.70 -20.59
CA GLY A 149 10.96 5.91 -21.80
C GLY A 149 9.67 5.15 -22.09
N THR A 150 8.92 5.62 -23.07
CA THR A 150 7.67 5.00 -23.52
C THR A 150 7.95 3.78 -24.38
N THR A 151 7.19 2.70 -24.16
CA THR A 151 7.00 1.69 -25.21
C THR A 151 5.61 1.09 -25.07
N THR A 152 4.75 1.39 -26.04
CA THR A 152 3.42 0.81 -26.15
C THR A 152 3.55 -0.68 -26.43
N THR A 153 3.08 -1.52 -25.51
CA THR A 153 2.80 -2.93 -25.80
C THR A 153 1.32 -3.22 -25.54
N ALA A 154 0.73 -4.03 -26.42
CA ALA A 154 -0.69 -4.31 -26.51
C ALA A 154 -1.29 -4.84 -25.19
N PRO A 155 -2.61 -4.69 -24.96
CA PRO A 155 -3.28 -5.27 -23.80
C PRO A 155 -3.12 -6.80 -23.83
N LEU A 156 -2.23 -7.32 -22.97
CA LEU A 156 -2.07 -8.75 -22.75
C LEU A 156 -3.33 -9.30 -22.05
N PRO A 157 -3.80 -10.50 -22.43
CA PRO A 157 -5.09 -11.02 -21.99
C PRO A 157 -5.13 -11.37 -20.50
N ASP A 158 -6.36 -11.51 -19.98
CA ASP A 158 -6.69 -11.85 -18.59
C ASP A 158 -5.91 -13.06 -18.04
N ASP A 159 -4.83 -12.78 -17.31
CA ASP A 159 -4.13 -13.79 -16.49
C ASP A 159 -3.78 -13.25 -15.09
N VAL A 160 -4.70 -12.46 -14.53
CA VAL A 160 -4.79 -12.20 -13.09
C VAL A 160 -5.37 -13.46 -12.44
N SER A 161 -4.49 -14.42 -12.16
CA SER A 161 -4.81 -15.73 -11.58
C SER A 161 -5.85 -15.63 -10.46
N ARG A 162 -6.97 -16.35 -10.63
CA ARG A 162 -8.18 -16.37 -9.77
C ARG A 162 -7.92 -15.98 -8.31
N SER A 163 -8.01 -14.69 -8.00
CA SER A 163 -8.10 -14.26 -6.61
C SER A 163 -9.48 -14.68 -6.12
N ALA A 164 -9.53 -15.77 -5.33
CA ALA A 164 -10.79 -16.37 -4.92
C ALA A 164 -11.64 -15.31 -4.22
N ARG A 165 -12.78 -14.96 -4.83
CA ARG A 165 -13.63 -13.88 -4.35
C ARG A 165 -14.69 -14.44 -3.42
N VAL A 166 -14.73 -13.93 -2.20
CA VAL A 166 -15.83 -14.17 -1.27
C VAL A 166 -16.94 -13.21 -1.65
N VAL A 167 -18.12 -13.71 -2.03
CA VAL A 167 -19.28 -12.89 -2.41
C VAL A 167 -20.43 -13.21 -1.45
N GLU A 168 -20.87 -12.20 -0.70
CA GLU A 168 -21.99 -12.24 0.27
C GLU A 168 -22.04 -13.45 1.19
N ARG A 169 -20.87 -14.03 1.50
CA ARG A 169 -20.77 -15.29 2.25
C ARG A 169 -21.20 -15.05 3.69
N GLN A 170 -22.16 -15.84 4.15
CA GLN A 170 -22.55 -15.90 5.56
C GLN A 170 -21.50 -16.67 6.36
N GLY A 171 -21.29 -16.23 7.59
CA GLY A 171 -20.30 -16.78 8.49
C GLY A 171 -20.33 -16.08 9.85
N ARG A 172 -19.34 -16.39 10.68
CA ARG A 172 -19.17 -15.83 12.02
C ARG A 172 -17.82 -15.17 12.17
N LEU A 173 -17.77 -14.12 12.98
CA LEU A 173 -16.50 -13.55 13.45
C LEU A 173 -16.12 -14.19 14.78
N VAL A 174 -14.89 -14.68 14.86
CA VAL A 174 -14.24 -15.20 16.08
C VAL A 174 -12.93 -14.45 16.30
N LEU A 175 -12.42 -14.43 17.53
CA LEU A 175 -11.07 -13.94 17.82
C LEU A 175 -10.08 -15.10 17.82
N CYS A 176 -8.81 -14.74 17.86
CA CYS A 176 -7.71 -15.63 18.19
C CYS A 176 -6.77 -14.91 19.17
N ASP A 177 -5.74 -15.61 19.63
CA ASP A 177 -4.81 -15.33 20.73
C ASP A 177 -4.14 -13.93 20.76
N LYS A 178 -4.33 -13.10 19.74
CA LYS A 178 -3.88 -11.70 19.64
C LYS A 178 -5.04 -10.70 19.38
N GLY A 179 -6.26 -11.03 19.78
CA GLY A 179 -7.48 -10.21 19.59
C GLY A 179 -7.80 -9.88 18.11
N SER A 180 -7.25 -10.65 17.18
CA SER A 180 -7.39 -10.40 15.74
C SER A 180 -8.57 -11.22 15.19
N PRO A 181 -9.50 -10.61 14.44
CA PRO A 181 -10.70 -11.30 14.00
C PRO A 181 -10.37 -12.27 12.87
N ARG A 182 -11.04 -13.42 12.89
CA ARG A 182 -11.09 -14.38 11.78
C ARG A 182 -12.54 -14.58 11.34
N PHE A 183 -12.72 -14.86 10.06
CA PHE A 183 -14.02 -15.20 9.48
C PHE A 183 -14.14 -16.71 9.30
N VAL A 184 -15.19 -17.29 9.87
CA VAL A 184 -15.55 -18.71 9.74
C VAL A 184 -16.81 -18.80 8.87
N PRO A 185 -16.74 -19.26 7.60
CA PRO A 185 -17.92 -19.39 6.75
C PRO A 185 -18.92 -20.39 7.33
N GLU A 186 -20.21 -20.07 7.28
CA GLU A 186 -21.25 -21.06 7.59
C GLU A 186 -21.27 -22.14 6.49
N GLY A 187 -21.56 -23.39 6.89
CA GLY A 187 -21.55 -24.56 6.00
C GLY A 187 -20.16 -25.14 5.69
N ALA A 188 -19.06 -24.57 6.21
CA ALA A 188 -17.83 -25.34 6.35
C ALA A 188 -18.03 -26.38 7.47
N GLY A 189 -17.63 -27.64 7.23
CA GLY A 189 -17.88 -28.77 8.14
C GLY A 189 -17.09 -28.70 9.45
N GLN A 190 -16.98 -29.83 10.17
CA GLN A 190 -16.24 -29.89 11.44
C GLN A 190 -14.77 -29.44 11.33
N VAL A 191 -14.16 -29.52 10.15
CA VAL A 191 -12.90 -28.84 9.81
C VAL A 191 -13.23 -27.53 9.10
N GLY A 192 -13.70 -26.55 9.86
CA GLY A 192 -14.11 -25.25 9.32
C GLY A 192 -12.93 -24.48 8.72
N VAL A 193 -13.05 -24.00 7.48
CA VAL A 193 -12.03 -23.12 6.89
C VAL A 193 -12.06 -21.78 7.62
N VAL A 194 -10.98 -21.43 8.33
CA VAL A 194 -10.91 -20.19 9.11
C VAL A 194 -10.00 -19.19 8.41
N HIS A 195 -10.58 -18.11 7.87
CA HIS A 195 -9.81 -17.06 7.19
C HIS A 195 -9.38 -15.96 8.16
N PRO A 196 -8.08 -15.77 8.45
CA PRO A 196 -7.62 -14.59 9.16
C PRO A 196 -7.85 -13.32 8.32
N VAL A 197 -8.29 -12.24 8.97
CA VAL A 197 -8.61 -10.99 8.27
C VAL A 197 -7.33 -10.14 8.11
N LEU A 198 -7.07 -9.68 6.88
CA LEU A 198 -5.93 -8.82 6.55
C LEU A 198 -5.99 -7.47 7.28
N PRO A 199 -4.83 -6.87 7.64
CA PRO A 199 -4.79 -5.51 8.16
C PRO A 199 -5.45 -4.53 7.20
N CYS A 200 -6.56 -3.93 7.63
CA CYS A 200 -7.35 -2.96 6.87
C CYS A 200 -8.38 -2.29 7.79
N ARG A 201 -9.03 -1.22 7.32
CA ARG A 201 -9.97 -0.46 8.16
C ARG A 201 -11.21 -1.27 8.51
N ILE A 202 -11.63 -2.13 7.58
CA ILE A 202 -12.75 -3.05 7.80
C ILE A 202 -12.40 -4.10 8.86
N ARG A 203 -11.14 -4.57 8.95
CA ARG A 203 -10.69 -5.41 10.07
C ARG A 203 -10.88 -4.71 11.41
N THR A 204 -10.47 -3.45 11.49
CA THR A 204 -10.65 -2.63 12.70
C THR A 204 -12.14 -2.45 13.05
N ALA A 205 -13.01 -2.30 12.05
CA ALA A 205 -14.47 -2.27 12.25
C ALA A 205 -15.05 -3.62 12.71
N MET A 206 -14.59 -4.74 12.14
CA MET A 206 -14.96 -6.10 12.56
C MET A 206 -14.55 -6.36 14.02
N SER A 207 -13.32 -6.02 14.43
CA SER A 207 -12.88 -6.10 15.83
C SER A 207 -13.81 -5.33 16.77
N ARG A 208 -14.26 -4.12 16.39
CA ARG A 208 -15.21 -3.33 17.18
C ARG A 208 -16.63 -3.92 17.22
N VAL A 209 -17.01 -4.77 16.26
CA VAL A 209 -18.29 -5.50 16.32
C VAL A 209 -18.17 -6.65 17.30
N VAL A 210 -17.12 -7.47 17.20
CA VAL A 210 -16.88 -8.59 18.13
C VAL A 210 -16.73 -8.09 19.57
N ALA A 211 -15.98 -7.01 19.80
CA ALA A 211 -15.84 -6.40 21.13
C ALA A 211 -17.14 -5.85 21.73
N ARG A 212 -18.19 -5.62 20.92
CA ARG A 212 -19.50 -5.11 21.39
C ARG A 212 -20.60 -6.16 21.44
N GLN A 213 -20.51 -7.23 20.65
CA GLN A 213 -21.56 -8.25 20.51
C GLN A 213 -21.11 -9.65 20.97
N GLY A 214 -19.84 -9.81 21.33
CA GLY A 214 -19.23 -11.10 21.64
C GLY A 214 -18.74 -11.85 20.40
N GLU A 215 -18.06 -12.95 20.65
CA GLU A 215 -17.63 -13.88 19.60
C GLU A 215 -18.79 -14.69 19.01
N GLY A 216 -18.60 -15.19 17.80
CA GLY A 216 -19.62 -15.99 17.10
C GLY A 216 -20.73 -15.16 16.43
N VAL A 217 -20.63 -13.82 16.49
CA VAL A 217 -21.52 -12.87 15.81
C VAL A 217 -21.61 -13.19 14.31
N ARG A 218 -22.84 -13.32 13.80
CA ARG A 218 -23.11 -13.64 12.40
C ARG A 218 -22.92 -12.43 11.51
N VAL A 219 -22.24 -12.63 10.38
CA VAL A 219 -21.95 -11.60 9.38
C VAL A 219 -22.10 -12.13 7.96
N ARG A 220 -22.43 -11.24 7.02
CA ARG A 220 -22.20 -11.42 5.58
C ARG A 220 -20.95 -10.66 5.21
N VAL A 221 -20.04 -11.29 4.45
CA VAL A 221 -18.80 -10.66 3.99
C VAL A 221 -18.68 -10.77 2.47
N THR A 222 -18.21 -9.70 1.83
CA THR A 222 -17.67 -9.75 0.46
C THR A 222 -16.22 -9.30 0.51
N GLY A 223 -15.34 -9.92 -0.25
CA GLY A 223 -13.91 -9.64 -0.22
C GLY A 223 -13.10 -10.54 -1.15
N ARG A 224 -11.77 -10.45 -1.04
CA ARG A 224 -10.79 -11.18 -1.83
C ARG A 224 -9.92 -12.03 -0.92
N ILE A 225 -9.58 -13.24 -1.37
CA ILE A 225 -8.60 -14.09 -0.70
C ILE A 225 -7.20 -13.78 -1.23
N HIS A 226 -6.26 -13.58 -0.29
CA HIS A 226 -4.84 -13.41 -0.53
C HIS A 226 -4.11 -14.56 0.17
N ARG A 227 -3.39 -15.38 -0.59
CA ARG A 227 -2.58 -16.47 -0.04
C ARG A 227 -1.22 -15.94 0.44
N TYR A 228 -0.76 -16.41 1.60
CA TYR A 228 0.57 -16.11 2.15
C TYR A 228 1.02 -17.25 3.05
N ARG A 229 2.18 -17.84 2.74
CA ARG A 229 2.80 -18.98 3.46
C ARG A 229 1.81 -20.14 3.69
N GLY A 230 1.07 -20.48 2.64
CA GLY A 230 0.05 -21.52 2.65
C GLY A 230 -1.29 -21.16 3.33
N ILE A 231 -1.40 -20.00 3.96
CA ILE A 231 -2.61 -19.53 4.65
C ILE A 231 -3.41 -18.59 3.74
N ASP A 232 -4.73 -18.79 3.69
CA ASP A 232 -5.65 -17.99 2.87
C ASP A 232 -6.29 -16.87 3.71
N TRP A 233 -5.74 -15.66 3.58
CA TRP A 233 -6.17 -14.46 4.28
C TRP A 233 -7.31 -13.76 3.56
N LEU A 234 -8.30 -13.25 4.30
CA LEU A 234 -9.42 -12.49 3.76
C LEU A 234 -9.14 -10.99 3.83
N ARG A 235 -9.12 -10.32 2.67
CA ARG A 235 -9.33 -8.88 2.55
C ARG A 235 -10.83 -8.62 2.35
N PRO A 236 -11.58 -8.16 3.37
CA PRO A 236 -12.97 -7.78 3.19
C PRO A 236 -13.07 -6.44 2.43
N ASP A 237 -13.91 -6.41 1.40
CA ASP A 237 -14.31 -5.19 0.69
C ASP A 237 -15.54 -4.54 1.37
N ARG A 238 -16.42 -5.36 1.96
CA ARG A 238 -17.59 -4.95 2.77
C ARG A 238 -18.01 -6.06 3.72
N PHE A 239 -18.63 -5.69 4.84
CA PHE A 239 -19.31 -6.64 5.73
C PHE A 239 -20.58 -6.04 6.35
N GLN A 240 -21.50 -6.91 6.74
CA GLN A 240 -22.76 -6.56 7.40
C GLN A 240 -23.00 -7.54 8.54
N VAL A 241 -23.48 -7.04 9.68
CA VAL A 241 -23.94 -7.90 10.79
C VAL A 241 -25.32 -8.44 10.42
N VAL A 242 -25.49 -9.76 10.49
CA VAL A 242 -26.79 -10.40 10.30
C VAL A 242 -27.52 -10.35 11.63
N ARG A 243 -28.57 -9.54 11.73
CA ARG A 243 -29.50 -9.61 12.86
C ARG A 243 -30.20 -10.96 12.80
N VAL A 244 -30.29 -11.61 13.95
CA VAL A 244 -31.25 -12.69 14.17
C VAL A 244 -32.45 -12.00 14.81
N ASP A 245 -33.51 -11.83 14.03
CA ASP A 245 -34.79 -11.40 14.58
C ASP A 245 -35.25 -12.45 15.61
N ARG A 246 -35.68 -11.98 16.78
CA ARG A 246 -36.17 -12.78 17.90
C ARG A 246 -37.66 -12.53 18.08
#